data_AF-A0A5C8AYR7-F1
#
_entry.id   AF-A0A5C8AYR7-F1
#
_cell.length_a   1.000
_cell.length_b   1.000
_cell.length_c   1.000
_cell.angle_alpha   90.00
_cell.angle_beta   90.00
_cell.angle_gamma   90.00
#
_symmetry.space_group_name_H-M   'P 1'
#
loop_
_entity.id
_entity.type
_entity.pdbx_description
1 polymer ?
#
loop_
_entity_poly.entity_id
_entity_poly.type
_entity_poly.pdbx_seq_one_letter_code
_entity_poly.pdbx_strand_id
1 'polypeptide(L)'
;FDAFKELVTQFPNSKYTPDALLRMKYLVNALAQNDLHVAKYYYRRNAYLAAANRAQSAIKEYPDAPAIEEALVVLIKSYDAMGMKELSDDAKRVYDKNFPNSTLLADGGKKKSWWKFW
;
A
#
# COMPACT_ATOMS: atom_id res chain seq x y z
N PHE A 1 8.06 -16.67 -3.00
CA PHE A 1 7.11 -16.36 -4.09
C PHE A 1 7.46 -17.19 -5.33
N ASP A 2 8.73 -17.19 -5.75
CA ASP A 2 9.17 -17.84 -6.99
C ASP A 2 8.85 -19.33 -7.10
N ALA A 3 9.03 -20.10 -6.02
CA ALA A 3 8.68 -21.52 -6.02
C ALA A 3 7.18 -21.78 -6.31
N PHE A 4 6.28 -20.97 -5.75
CA PHE A 4 4.84 -21.08 -6.05
C PHE A 4 4.52 -20.59 -7.46
N LYS A 5 5.19 -19.51 -7.92
CA LYS A 5 5.04 -19.01 -9.28
C LYS A 5 5.43 -20.05 -10.32
N GLU A 6 6.55 -20.73 -10.09
CA GLU A 6 7.05 -21.81 -10.95
C GLU A 6 6.04 -22.97 -11.01
N LEU A 7 5.54 -23.43 -9.86
CA LEU A 7 4.51 -24.48 -9.78
C LEU A 7 3.25 -24.12 -10.58
N VAL A 8 2.72 -22.91 -10.37
CA VAL A 8 1.48 -22.45 -11.02
C VAL A 8 1.68 -22.31 -12.53
N THR A 9 2.87 -21.86 -12.96
CA THR A 9 3.19 -21.60 -14.37
C THR A 9 3.46 -22.89 -15.14
N GLN A 10 4.23 -23.82 -14.56
CA GLN A 10 4.58 -25.08 -15.23
C GLN A 10 3.48 -26.13 -15.10
N PHE A 11 2.73 -26.15 -13.99
CA PHE A 11 1.74 -27.18 -13.70
C PHE A 11 0.37 -26.57 -13.33
N PRO A 12 -0.29 -25.83 -14.23
CA PRO A 12 -1.54 -25.12 -13.93
C PRO A 12 -2.68 -26.03 -13.47
N ASN A 13 -2.70 -27.30 -13.92
CA ASN A 13 -3.72 -28.28 -13.54
C ASN A 13 -3.35 -29.13 -12.32
N SER A 14 -2.24 -28.81 -11.62
CA SER A 14 -1.85 -29.52 -10.41
C SER A 14 -2.89 -29.34 -9.31
N LYS A 15 -3.10 -30.39 -8.51
CA LYS A 15 -3.94 -30.34 -7.30
C LYS A 15 -3.47 -29.25 -6.32
N TYR A 16 -2.20 -28.86 -6.37
CA TYR A 16 -1.60 -27.85 -5.49
C TYR A 16 -1.72 -26.42 -6.03
N THR A 17 -2.09 -26.22 -7.30
CA THR A 17 -2.18 -24.89 -7.92
C THR A 17 -3.13 -23.94 -7.21
N PRO A 18 -4.35 -24.34 -6.80
CA PRO A 18 -5.26 -23.45 -6.07
C PRO A 18 -4.67 -22.94 -4.75
N ASP A 19 -4.00 -23.80 -3.97
CA ASP A 19 -3.36 -23.41 -2.71
C ASP A 19 -2.13 -22.51 -2.96
N ALA A 20 -1.33 -22.83 -3.97
CA ALA A 20 -0.16 -22.02 -4.34
C ALA A 20 -0.55 -20.59 -4.73
N LEU A 21 -1.64 -20.42 -5.49
CA LEU A 21 -2.18 -19.10 -5.83
C LEU A 21 -2.60 -18.29 -4.60
N LEU A 22 -3.28 -18.93 -3.63
CA LEU A 22 -3.67 -18.29 -2.38
C LEU A 22 -2.45 -17.83 -1.58
N ARG A 23 -1.40 -18.66 -1.50
CA ARG A 23 -0.14 -18.32 -0.82
C ARG A 23 0.61 -17.21 -1.54
N MET A 24 0.64 -17.20 -2.86
CA MET A 24 1.23 -16.10 -3.64
C MET A 24 0.53 -14.78 -3.34
N LYS A 25 -0.81 -14.77 -3.34
CA LYS A 25 -1.60 -13.59 -2.98
C LYS A 25 -1.32 -13.12 -1.55
N TYR A 26 -1.24 -14.04 -0.60
CA TYR A 26 -0.87 -13.72 0.78
C TYR A 26 0.52 -13.07 0.88
N LEU A 27 1.52 -13.64 0.20
CA LEU A 27 2.89 -13.12 0.20
C LEU A 27 2.96 -11.71 -0.41
N VAL A 28 2.29 -11.48 -1.54
CA VAL A 28 2.20 -10.15 -2.16
C VAL A 28 1.59 -9.13 -1.20
N ASN A 29 0.48 -9.49 -0.55
CA ASN A 29 -0.16 -8.62 0.44
C ASN A 29 0.76 -8.34 1.63
N ALA A 30 1.51 -9.34 2.12
CA ALA A 30 2.44 -9.18 3.23
C ALA A 30 3.61 -8.26 2.88
N LEU A 31 4.16 -8.37 1.66
CA LEU A 31 5.21 -7.48 1.16
C LEU A 31 4.72 -6.04 1.02
N ALA A 32 3.54 -5.84 0.41
CA ALA A 32 2.95 -4.52 0.28
C ALA A 32 2.69 -3.86 1.65
N GLN A 33 2.23 -4.64 2.64
CA GLN A 33 2.05 -4.16 4.01
C GLN A 33 3.37 -3.81 4.69
N ASN A 34 4.45 -4.55 4.42
CA ASN A 34 5.78 -4.22 4.93
C ASN A 34 6.28 -2.88 4.38
N ASP A 35 6.22 -2.67 3.07
CA ASP A 35 6.66 -1.41 2.48
C ASP A 35 5.82 -0.22 2.95
N LEU A 36 4.50 -0.40 3.08
CA LEU A 36 3.62 0.60 3.69
C LEU A 36 4.05 0.92 5.14
N HIS A 37 4.38 -0.11 5.93
CA HIS A 37 4.87 0.09 7.30
C HIS A 37 6.16 0.92 7.33
N VAL A 38 7.10 0.63 6.43
CA VAL A 38 8.36 1.37 6.29
C VAL A 38 8.09 2.80 5.82
N ALA A 39 7.20 3.02 4.85
CA ALA A 39 6.82 4.35 4.39
C ALA A 39 6.23 5.19 5.53
N LYS A 40 5.31 4.63 6.31
CA LYS A 40 4.73 5.28 7.51
C LYS A 40 5.79 5.57 8.57
N TYR A 41 6.76 4.68 8.75
CA TYR A 41 7.87 4.90 9.66
C TYR A 41 8.73 6.10 9.24
N TYR A 42 9.11 6.19 7.97
CA TYR A 42 9.86 7.35 7.46
C TYR A 42 9.05 8.65 7.55
N TYR A 43 7.76 8.60 7.23
CA TYR A 43 6.88 9.76 7.34
C TYR A 43 6.83 10.31 8.78
N ARG A 44 6.66 9.42 9.79
CA ARG A 44 6.67 9.82 11.21
C ARG A 44 7.98 10.45 11.67
N ARG A 45 9.08 10.21 10.95
CA ARG A 45 10.40 10.80 11.22
C ARG A 45 10.71 12.01 10.34
N ASN A 46 9.71 12.55 9.65
CA ASN A 46 9.84 13.66 8.70
C ASN A 46 10.80 13.38 7.52
N ALA A 47 11.10 12.10 7.24
CA ALA A 47 11.90 11.67 6.10
C ALA A 47 10.99 11.52 4.87
N TYR A 48 10.40 12.63 4.41
CA TYR A 48 9.32 12.62 3.42
C TYR A 48 9.72 12.06 2.06
N LEU A 49 10.94 12.34 1.60
CA LEU A 49 11.45 11.77 0.35
C LEU A 49 11.54 10.23 0.42
N ALA A 50 12.06 9.70 1.54
CA ALA A 50 12.15 8.25 1.74
C ALA A 50 10.75 7.61 1.88
N ALA A 51 9.82 8.29 2.55
CA ALA A 51 8.43 7.87 2.67
C ALA A 51 7.74 7.82 1.30
N ALA A 52 7.89 8.87 0.49
CA ALA A 52 7.35 8.94 -0.87
C ALA A 52 7.92 7.83 -1.76
N ASN A 53 9.25 7.63 -1.74
CA ASN A 53 9.89 6.57 -2.52
C ASN A 53 9.37 5.17 -2.14
N ARG A 54 9.23 4.90 -0.84
CA ARG A 54 8.70 3.60 -0.37
C ARG A 54 7.23 3.41 -0.73
N ALA A 55 6.41 4.45 -0.60
CA ALA A 55 5.02 4.40 -1.02
C ALA A 55 4.88 4.17 -2.52
N GLN A 56 5.67 4.85 -3.36
CA GLN A 56 5.70 4.63 -4.81
C GLN A 56 6.10 3.20 -5.18
N SER A 57 7.15 2.67 -4.56
CA SER A 57 7.57 1.28 -4.77
C SER A 57 6.44 0.31 -4.46
N ALA A 58 5.76 0.47 -3.31
CA ALA A 58 4.64 -0.37 -2.93
C ALA A 58 3.49 -0.32 -3.96
N ILE A 59 3.14 0.88 -4.43
CA ILE A 59 2.06 1.08 -5.43
C ILE A 59 2.43 0.43 -6.77
N LYS A 60 3.69 0.55 -7.19
CA LYS A 60 4.17 0.04 -8.48
C LYS A 60 4.33 -1.48 -8.48
N GLU A 61 4.86 -2.05 -7.39
CA GLU A 61 5.17 -3.48 -7.30
C GLU A 61 3.93 -4.32 -6.98
N TYR A 62 2.97 -3.77 -6.23
CA TYR A 62 1.83 -4.51 -5.71
C TYR A 62 0.49 -3.83 -6.02
N PRO A 63 0.12 -3.59 -7.29
CA PRO A 63 -1.03 -2.77 -7.70
C PRO A 63 -2.42 -3.34 -7.33
N ASP A 64 -2.51 -4.59 -6.89
CA ASP A 64 -3.76 -5.22 -6.44
C ASP A 64 -3.82 -5.42 -4.91
N ALA A 65 -2.79 -5.01 -4.19
CA ALA A 65 -2.73 -5.19 -2.74
C ALA A 65 -3.64 -4.18 -2.01
N PRO A 66 -4.37 -4.59 -0.95
CA PRO A 66 -5.17 -3.66 -0.15
C PRO A 66 -4.37 -2.51 0.49
N ALA A 67 -3.05 -2.69 0.66
CA ALA A 67 -2.16 -1.68 1.25
C ALA A 67 -2.02 -0.39 0.42
N ILE A 68 -2.36 -0.44 -0.87
CA ILE A 68 -2.18 0.69 -1.81
C ILE A 68 -2.98 1.92 -1.40
N GLU A 69 -4.20 1.71 -0.90
CA GLU A 69 -5.08 2.80 -0.49
C GLU A 69 -4.39 3.70 0.53
N GLU A 70 -3.82 3.09 1.58
CA GLU A 70 -3.07 3.83 2.60
C GLU A 70 -1.69 4.29 2.09
N ALA A 71 -1.04 3.54 1.19
CA ALA A 71 0.23 3.95 0.58
C ALA A 71 0.07 5.24 -0.23
N LEU A 72 -1.01 5.39 -1.00
CA LEU A 72 -1.35 6.62 -1.71
C LEU A 72 -1.56 7.80 -0.75
N VAL A 73 -2.21 7.58 0.40
CA VAL A 73 -2.35 8.62 1.44
C VAL A 73 -0.98 9.07 1.96
N VAL A 74 -0.06 8.13 2.22
CA VAL A 74 1.31 8.47 2.64
C VAL A 74 2.05 9.22 1.53
N LEU A 75 1.88 8.83 0.27
CA LEU A 75 2.49 9.49 -0.88
C LEU A 75 2.02 10.94 -1.02
N ILE A 76 0.71 11.17 -1.02
CA ILE A 76 0.09 12.51 -1.09
C ILE A 76 0.63 13.39 0.05
N LYS A 77 0.55 12.90 1.29
CA LYS A 77 1.03 13.64 2.47
C LYS A 77 2.53 13.93 2.43
N SER A 78 3.33 13.02 1.86
CA SER A 78 4.77 13.22 1.72
C SER A 78 5.08 14.31 0.69
N TYR A 79 4.37 14.34 -0.44
CA TYR A 79 4.50 15.40 -1.43
C TYR A 79 4.05 16.76 -0.91
N ASP A 80 2.92 16.81 -0.20
CA ASP A 80 2.44 18.03 0.46
C ASP A 80 3.49 18.57 1.43
N ALA A 81 4.07 17.70 2.26
CA ALA A 81 5.11 18.09 3.22
C ALA A 81 6.41 18.59 2.57
N MET A 82 6.66 18.20 1.32
CA MET A 82 7.80 18.68 0.51
C MET A 82 7.45 19.89 -0.37
N GLY A 83 6.20 20.36 -0.37
CA GLY A 83 5.74 21.46 -1.24
C GLY A 83 5.57 21.07 -2.71
N MET A 84 5.55 19.77 -3.03
CA MET A 84 5.44 19.26 -4.41
C MET A 84 3.97 19.17 -4.83
N LYS A 85 3.33 20.33 -5.02
CA LYS A 85 1.87 20.42 -5.15
C LYS A 85 1.30 19.66 -6.35
N GLU A 86 1.94 19.75 -7.51
CA GLU A 86 1.50 19.05 -8.73
C GLU A 86 1.49 17.53 -8.55
N LEU A 87 2.57 16.97 -7.99
CA LEU A 87 2.67 15.54 -7.71
C LEU A 87 1.67 15.08 -6.65
N SER A 88 1.40 15.91 -5.65
CA SER A 88 0.37 15.65 -4.65
C SER A 88 -1.02 15.59 -5.27
N ASP A 89 -1.36 16.56 -6.11
CA ASP A 89 -2.66 16.64 -6.77
C ASP A 89 -2.88 15.49 -7.77
N ASP A 90 -1.83 15.08 -8.48
CA ASP A 90 -1.88 13.91 -9.35
C ASP A 90 -2.05 12.60 -8.56
N ALA A 91 -1.30 12.41 -7.47
CA ALA A 91 -1.46 11.26 -6.59
C ALA A 91 -2.87 11.23 -5.97
N LYS A 92 -3.40 12.40 -5.60
CA LYS A 92 -4.78 12.54 -5.09
C LYS A 92 -5.80 12.18 -6.16
N ARG A 93 -5.62 12.60 -7.41
CA ARG A 93 -6.51 12.22 -8.53
C ARG A 93 -6.58 10.70 -8.71
N VAL A 94 -5.43 10.02 -8.61
CA VAL A 94 -5.36 8.56 -8.66
C VAL A 94 -6.07 7.92 -7.46
N TYR A 95 -5.88 8.46 -6.26
CA TYR A 95 -6.56 8.00 -5.06
C TYR A 95 -8.09 8.15 -5.17
N ASP A 96 -8.58 9.35 -5.52
CA ASP A 96 -10.02 9.63 -5.61
C ASP A 96 -10.70 8.76 -6.68
N LYS A 97 -10.01 8.48 -7.80
CA LYS A 97 -10.52 7.63 -8.88
C LYS A 97 -10.64 6.16 -8.48
N ASN A 98 -9.66 5.63 -7.74
CA ASN A 98 -9.63 4.22 -7.36
C ASN A 98 -10.37 3.94 -6.04
N PHE A 99 -10.46 4.93 -5.15
CA PHE A 99 -11.02 4.79 -3.79
C PHE A 99 -12.04 5.89 -3.47
N PRO A 100 -13.10 6.09 -4.29
CA PRO A 100 -14.04 7.21 -4.15
C PRO A 100 -14.81 7.24 -2.82
N ASN A 101 -14.95 6.09 -2.15
CA ASN A 101 -15.66 5.95 -0.87
C ASN A 101 -14.74 5.93 0.34
N SER A 102 -13.43 6.13 0.15
CA SER A 102 -12.47 6.04 1.24
C SER A 102 -12.43 7.31 2.10
N THR A 103 -12.42 7.14 3.41
CA THR A 103 -12.26 8.24 4.38
C THR A 103 -10.82 8.44 4.84
N LEU A 104 -9.86 7.61 4.41
CA LEU A 104 -8.50 7.59 4.98
C LEU A 104 -7.73 8.90 4.77
N LEU A 105 -7.92 9.56 3.63
CA LEU A 105 -7.31 10.85 3.34
C LEU A 105 -7.89 11.96 4.23
N ALA A 106 -9.22 11.96 4.43
CA ALA A 106 -9.94 12.97 5.23
C ALA A 106 -9.76 12.78 6.74
N ASP A 107 -9.67 11.54 7.22
CA ASP A 107 -9.66 11.24 8.66
C ASP A 107 -8.33 11.58 9.35
N GLY A 108 -7.28 11.99 8.62
CA GLY A 108 -6.05 12.54 9.21
C GLY A 108 -5.34 11.61 10.22
N GLY A 109 -5.73 10.34 10.30
CA GLY A 109 -5.32 9.44 11.38
C GLY A 109 -5.98 9.75 12.73
N LYS A 110 -7.32 9.84 12.80
CA LYS A 110 -8.04 9.79 14.09
C LYS A 110 -7.50 8.66 14.96
N LYS A 111 -6.70 9.01 15.98
CA LYS A 111 -6.28 8.07 17.02
C LYS A 111 -7.55 7.47 17.61
N LYS A 112 -7.74 6.14 17.49
CA LYS A 112 -8.84 5.46 18.19
C LYS A 112 -8.74 5.84 19.67
N SER A 113 -9.74 6.58 20.15
CA SER A 113 -9.80 6.99 21.54
C SER A 113 -10.04 5.75 22.39
N TRP A 114 -9.12 5.47 23.30
CA TRP A 114 -9.10 4.28 24.16
C TRP A 114 -10.35 4.13 25.04
N TRP A 115 -11.06 5.22 25.29
CA TRP A 115 -12.32 5.25 26.05
C TRP A 115 -13.54 4.67 25.32
N LYS A 116 -13.48 4.45 24.00
CA LYS A 116 -14.64 3.93 23.23
C LYS A 116 -14.84 2.40 23.34
N PHE A 117 -14.02 1.73 24.13
CA PHE A 117 -14.03 0.27 24.32
C PHE A 117 -14.52 -0.16 25.71
N TRP A 118 -15.06 0.77 26.50
CA TRP A 118 -15.66 0.53 27.81
C TRP A 118 -17.10 1.05 27.83
#